data_AF-A0A4Y7QE30-F1
#
_entry.id   AF-A0A4Y7QE30-F1
#
_cell.length_a   1.000
_cell.length_b   1.000
_cell.length_c   1.000
_cell.angle_alpha   90.00
_cell.angle_beta   90.00
_cell.angle_gamma   90.00
#
_symmetry.space_group_name_H-M   'P 1'
#
loop_
_entity.id
_entity.type
_entity.pdbx_description
1 polymer ?
#
loop_
_entity_poly.entity_id
_entity_poly.type
_entity_poly.pdbx_seq_one_letter_code
_entity_poly.pdbx_strand_id
1 'polypeptide(L)'
;MTMTRTQDQVRHDAINLTKIVKRLETSVDEEDWNTRTPGSRQKQWLKAQNVLYGIQYSRSLLQNVTAHDGGSGVLQEGSSETIFWATLCEKLDRMDKFISKVNEESKPQPRPLKPILSTLPLPQSRKPEVTSIPSDHGINDAAKNAVEESRSNRSRSQDLLLDSSDTILSEEAYRPMASSNPSATLLPPSIPSTSETPSKVSAQPAFLDASHALQTGLSDQLLLMAQQLKRNAQHFSGSLAKDQGVLQETGEKIEENFGTMQKERVRLRDHSGKSRGTTWLVMLSIVVVFASFFLMFFVIRLT
;
A
#
# COMPACT_ATOMS: atom_id res chain seq x y z
N MET A 1 28.47 0.27 -12.88
CA MET A 1 28.27 1.48 -13.70
C MET A 1 27.83 2.59 -12.77
N THR A 2 28.78 3.26 -12.11
CA THR A 2 28.50 4.32 -11.12
C THR A 2 28.25 5.62 -11.87
N MET A 3 26.99 6.07 -11.93
CA MET A 3 26.66 7.43 -12.34
C MET A 3 27.44 8.40 -11.46
N THR A 4 28.34 9.19 -12.05
CA THR A 4 29.05 10.26 -11.35
C THR A 4 28.01 11.29 -10.90
N ARG A 5 27.67 11.24 -9.62
CA ARG A 5 26.74 12.17 -8.97
C ARG A 5 27.29 13.59 -9.09
N THR A 6 26.48 14.53 -9.55
CA THR A 6 26.91 15.93 -9.69
C THR A 6 27.03 16.58 -8.31
N GLN A 7 27.97 17.54 -8.15
CA GLN A 7 28.14 18.30 -6.91
C GLN A 7 26.84 19.00 -6.46
N ASP A 8 26.02 19.44 -7.42
CA ASP A 8 24.70 20.01 -7.15
C ASP A 8 23.75 18.99 -6.52
N GLN A 9 23.79 17.73 -6.96
CA GLN A 9 22.98 16.66 -6.37
C GLN A 9 23.34 16.45 -4.90
N VAL A 10 24.64 16.47 -4.54
CA VAL A 10 25.09 16.33 -3.14
C VAL A 10 24.58 17.49 -2.28
N ARG A 11 24.60 18.72 -2.80
CA ARG A 11 24.02 19.88 -2.10
C ARG A 11 22.52 19.73 -1.90
N HIS A 12 21.81 19.20 -2.90
CA HIS A 12 20.38 18.91 -2.77
C HIS A 12 20.11 17.84 -1.72
N ASP A 13 20.92 16.78 -1.69
CA ASP A 13 20.80 15.71 -0.71
C ASP A 13 21.05 16.21 0.71
N ALA A 14 22.06 17.06 0.92
CA ALA A 14 22.35 17.69 2.20
C ALA A 14 21.17 18.54 2.71
N ILE A 15 20.59 19.38 1.84
CA ILE A 15 19.42 20.21 2.19
C ILE A 15 18.20 19.33 2.48
N ASN A 16 17.97 18.30 1.66
CA ASN A 16 16.86 17.37 1.83
C ASN A 16 17.00 16.59 3.15
N LEU A 17 18.22 16.18 3.50
CA LEU A 17 18.51 15.50 4.74
C LEU A 17 18.11 16.35 5.95
N THR A 18 18.55 17.62 6.01
CA THR A 18 18.16 18.51 7.12
C THR A 18 16.65 18.69 7.23
N LYS A 19 15.94 18.80 6.08
CA LYS A 19 14.48 18.93 6.06
C LYS A 19 13.77 17.67 6.54
N ILE A 20 14.23 16.51 6.10
CA ILE A 20 13.65 15.21 6.46
C ILE A 20 13.87 14.96 7.95
N VAL A 21 15.07 15.22 8.47
CA VAL A 21 15.37 15.04 9.90
C VAL A 21 14.51 15.96 10.76
N LYS A 22 14.36 17.24 10.39
CA LYS A 22 13.44 18.14 11.11
C LYS A 22 12.00 17.64 11.08
N ARG A 23 11.52 17.18 9.93
CA ARG A 23 10.16 16.63 9.82
C ARG A 23 9.99 15.37 10.66
N LEU A 24 10.99 14.49 10.69
CA LEU A 24 10.96 13.29 11.51
C LEU A 24 10.98 13.67 13.00
N GLU A 25 11.81 14.64 13.41
CA GLU A 25 11.87 15.15 14.79
C GLU A 25 10.50 15.69 15.21
N THR A 26 9.90 16.55 14.39
CA THR A 26 8.53 17.04 14.59
C THR A 26 7.51 15.90 14.64
N SER A 27 7.59 14.91 13.75
CA SER A 27 6.65 13.78 13.75
C SER A 27 6.83 12.86 14.97
N VAL A 28 8.01 12.82 15.56
CA VAL A 28 8.28 12.06 16.79
C VAL A 28 7.80 12.84 18.01
N ASP A 29 7.96 14.17 18.03
CA ASP A 29 7.60 15.03 19.16
C ASP A 29 6.09 15.36 19.22
N GLU A 30 5.43 15.53 18.07
CA GLU A 30 3.99 15.87 17.99
C GLU A 30 3.07 14.67 18.25
N GLU A 31 3.56 13.44 18.08
CA GLU A 31 2.74 12.25 18.20
C GLU A 31 2.79 11.66 19.62
N ASP A 32 1.62 11.49 20.23
CA ASP A 32 1.48 10.81 21.52
C ASP A 32 1.65 9.28 21.38
N TRP A 33 2.90 8.82 21.32
CA TRP A 33 3.25 7.39 21.18
C TRP A 33 2.74 6.50 22.33
N ASN A 34 2.33 7.07 23.46
CA ASN A 34 1.86 6.36 24.66
C ASN A 34 0.33 6.28 24.78
N THR A 35 -0.45 6.86 23.86
CA THR A 35 -1.92 6.88 23.97
C THR A 35 -2.52 5.50 23.70
N ARG A 36 -2.91 4.78 24.75
CA ARG A 36 -3.56 3.46 24.66
C ARG A 36 -5.05 3.57 24.36
N THR A 37 -5.39 4.20 23.24
CA THR A 37 -6.77 4.22 22.78
C THR A 37 -7.12 2.89 22.11
N PRO A 38 -8.27 2.26 22.41
CA PRO A 38 -8.66 1.03 21.73
C PRO A 38 -8.74 1.25 20.21
N GLY A 39 -7.94 0.50 19.45
CA GLY A 39 -7.82 0.64 17.98
C GLY A 39 -6.72 1.61 17.48
N SER A 40 -6.05 2.36 18.35
CA SER A 40 -4.91 3.21 17.95
C SER A 40 -3.62 2.42 17.73
N ARG A 41 -3.46 1.26 18.39
CA ARG A 41 -2.21 0.45 18.34
C ARG A 41 -1.76 0.10 16.93
N GLN A 42 -2.67 -0.30 16.04
CA GLN A 42 -2.32 -0.60 14.64
C GLN A 42 -1.96 0.68 13.86
N LYS A 43 -2.62 1.81 14.16
CA LYS A 43 -2.28 3.10 13.56
C LYS A 43 -0.91 3.59 14.05
N GLN A 44 -0.62 3.43 15.34
CA GLN A 44 0.68 3.73 15.95
C GLN A 44 1.79 2.86 15.37
N TRP A 45 1.55 1.56 15.20
CA TRP A 45 2.50 0.64 14.57
C TRP A 45 2.81 1.07 13.12
N LEU A 46 1.78 1.38 12.33
CA LEU A 46 1.97 1.83 10.95
C LEU A 46 2.71 3.18 10.88
N LYS A 47 2.42 4.10 11.80
CA LYS A 47 3.13 5.38 11.90
C LYS A 47 4.59 5.19 12.32
N ALA A 48 4.85 4.36 13.32
CA ALA A 48 6.20 4.00 13.77
C ALA A 48 7.00 3.40 12.61
N GLN A 49 6.39 2.51 11.83
CA GLN A 49 7.00 1.92 10.64
C GLN A 49 7.34 2.97 9.58
N ASN A 50 6.44 3.95 9.34
CA ASN A 50 6.69 5.03 8.39
C ASN A 50 7.87 5.92 8.85
N VAL A 51 7.91 6.27 10.13
CA VAL A 51 9.04 7.03 10.72
C VAL A 51 10.34 6.23 10.60
N LEU A 52 10.30 4.91 10.83
CA LEU A 52 11.47 4.03 10.71
C LEU A 52 12.00 3.99 9.27
N TYR A 53 11.13 3.89 8.26
CA TYR A 53 11.54 4.02 6.86
C TYR A 53 12.15 5.39 6.55
N GLY A 54 11.59 6.46 7.11
CA GLY A 54 12.15 7.81 6.99
C GLY A 54 13.56 7.91 7.59
N ILE A 55 13.78 7.30 8.75
CA ILE A 55 15.10 7.21 9.40
C ILE A 55 16.07 6.43 8.51
N GLN A 56 15.69 5.27 7.97
CA GLN A 56 16.55 4.49 7.06
C GLN A 56 16.91 5.25 5.80
N TYR A 57 15.94 5.95 5.19
CA TYR A 57 16.20 6.80 4.03
C TYR A 57 17.17 7.93 4.34
N SER A 58 16.99 8.60 5.49
CA SER A 58 17.90 9.66 5.93
C SER A 58 19.32 9.16 6.19
N ARG A 59 19.50 7.92 6.69
CA ARG A 59 20.82 7.27 6.81
C ARG A 59 21.47 7.02 5.46
N SER A 60 20.71 6.53 4.48
CA SER A 60 21.21 6.33 3.12
C SER A 60 21.63 7.67 2.49
N LEU A 61 20.85 8.73 2.73
CA LEU A 61 21.15 10.07 2.22
C LEU A 61 22.42 10.64 2.86
N LEU A 62 22.59 10.45 4.18
CA LEU A 62 23.81 10.82 4.89
C LEU A 62 25.03 10.09 4.32
N GLN A 63 24.93 8.78 4.08
CA GLN A 63 26.02 8.00 3.48
C GLN A 63 26.41 8.53 2.10
N ASN A 64 25.43 8.97 1.30
CA ASN A 64 25.68 9.55 -0.02
C ASN A 64 26.39 10.92 0.07
N VAL A 65 26.03 11.74 1.07
CA VAL A 65 26.66 13.04 1.29
C VAL A 65 28.09 12.88 1.81
N THR A 66 28.31 11.98 2.76
CA THR A 66 29.65 11.73 3.32
C THR A 66 30.59 11.03 2.34
N ALA A 67 30.09 10.15 1.47
CA ALA A 67 30.90 9.47 0.45
C ALA A 67 31.47 10.42 -0.60
N HIS A 68 30.81 11.54 -0.89
CA HIS A 68 31.31 12.52 -1.86
C HIS A 68 32.30 13.53 -1.24
N ASP A 69 32.21 13.76 0.06
CA ASP A 69 33.12 14.66 0.78
C ASP A 69 34.51 14.01 0.99
N GLY A 70 34.58 12.68 1.04
CA GLY A 70 35.83 11.91 1.17
C GLY A 70 36.79 11.98 -0.03
N GLY A 71 36.39 12.59 -1.16
CA GLY A 71 37.21 12.70 -2.37
C GLY A 71 38.00 14.00 -2.51
N SER A 72 37.70 15.03 -1.71
CA SER A 72 38.30 16.37 -1.87
C SER A 72 38.96 16.86 -0.58
N GLY A 73 40.15 16.32 -0.30
CA GLY A 73 41.15 17.00 0.50
C GLY A 73 41.07 16.75 2.01
N VAL A 74 42.00 15.92 2.48
CA VAL A 74 42.77 16.11 3.73
C VAL A 74 41.99 16.64 4.93
N LEU A 75 41.62 15.71 5.82
CA LEU A 75 41.50 15.87 7.27
C LEU A 75 41.59 17.32 7.78
N GLN A 76 40.47 18.03 7.79
CA GLN A 76 40.25 19.09 8.75
C GLN A 76 39.17 18.63 9.73
N GLU A 77 39.57 17.72 10.63
CA GLU A 77 38.87 17.42 11.88
C GLU A 77 38.64 18.75 12.62
N GLY A 78 37.44 19.33 12.46
CA GLY A 78 37.11 20.63 13.06
C GLY A 78 36.27 21.54 12.17
N SER A 79 36.02 21.19 10.90
CA SER A 79 35.02 21.93 10.11
C SER A 79 33.65 21.84 10.78
N SER A 80 32.95 22.98 10.90
CA SER A 80 31.60 23.06 11.47
C SER A 80 30.61 22.07 10.82
N GLU A 81 30.89 21.65 9.59
CA GLU A 81 30.06 20.69 8.86
C GLU A 81 30.17 19.27 9.43
N THR A 82 31.37 18.79 9.80
CA THR A 82 31.53 17.44 10.35
C THR A 82 30.88 17.30 11.72
N ILE A 83 30.96 18.35 12.54
CA ILE A 83 30.27 18.44 13.84
C ILE A 83 28.75 18.43 13.63
N PHE A 84 28.26 19.17 12.63
CA PHE A 84 26.84 19.19 12.27
C PHE A 84 26.34 17.80 11.84
N TRP A 85 27.09 17.11 10.97
CA TRP A 85 26.74 15.76 10.53
C TRP A 85 26.76 14.76 11.68
N ALA A 86 27.76 14.82 12.56
CA ALA A 86 27.83 13.97 13.75
C ALA A 86 26.64 14.19 14.70
N THR A 87 26.25 15.45 14.92
CA THR A 87 25.06 15.79 15.72
C THR A 87 23.78 15.23 15.08
N LEU A 88 23.69 15.28 13.74
CA LEU A 88 22.58 14.70 13.01
C LEU A 88 22.52 13.18 13.18
N CYS A 89 23.65 12.49 13.05
CA CYS A 89 23.76 11.05 13.29
C CYS A 89 23.25 10.67 14.69
N GLU A 90 23.71 11.38 15.71
CA GLU A 90 23.31 11.12 17.10
C GLU A 90 21.80 11.28 17.29
N LYS A 91 21.21 12.33 16.69
CA LYS A 91 19.77 12.54 16.68
C LYS A 91 19.03 11.38 16.00
N LEU A 92 19.47 10.96 14.81
CA LEU A 92 18.88 9.82 14.11
C LEU A 92 18.95 8.53 14.94
N ASP A 93 20.08 8.27 15.60
CA ASP A 93 20.24 7.08 16.46
C ASP A 93 19.33 7.12 17.68
N ARG A 94 19.13 8.30 18.29
CA ARG A 94 18.18 8.48 19.39
C ARG A 94 16.75 8.18 18.95
N MET A 95 16.35 8.72 17.80
CA MET A 95 15.01 8.50 17.24
C MET A 95 14.81 7.05 16.83
N ASP A 96 15.81 6.41 16.24
CA ASP A 96 15.77 5.00 15.83
C ASP A 96 15.56 4.07 17.02
N LYS A 97 16.31 4.30 18.12
CA LYS A 97 16.15 3.54 19.37
C LYS A 97 14.75 3.72 19.96
N PHE A 98 14.25 4.94 20.00
CA PHE A 98 12.93 5.24 20.55
C PHE A 98 11.81 4.61 19.72
N ILE A 99 11.81 4.82 18.41
CA ILE A 99 10.77 4.32 17.51
C ILE A 99 10.83 2.80 17.36
N SER A 100 12.02 2.19 17.38
CA SER A 100 12.15 0.73 17.42
C SER A 100 11.48 0.14 18.66
N LYS A 101 11.64 0.76 19.83
CA LYS A 101 10.96 0.34 21.05
C LYS A 101 9.44 0.47 20.92
N VAL A 102 8.96 1.61 20.42
CA VAL A 102 7.52 1.85 20.19
C VAL A 102 6.94 0.87 19.16
N ASN A 103 7.71 0.53 18.11
CA ASN A 103 7.30 -0.42 17.08
C ASN A 103 7.12 -1.83 17.67
N GLU A 104 8.06 -2.30 18.49
CA GLU A 104 7.94 -3.60 19.17
C GLU A 104 6.77 -3.62 20.16
N GLU A 105 6.56 -2.54 20.92
CA GLU A 105 5.43 -2.41 21.84
C GLU A 105 4.08 -2.36 21.10
N SER A 106 4.03 -1.74 19.92
CA SER A 106 2.80 -1.58 19.13
C SER A 106 2.53 -2.73 18.16
N LYS A 107 3.47 -3.65 17.95
CA LYS A 107 3.33 -4.79 17.02
C LYS A 107 2.03 -5.57 17.27
N PRO A 108 1.14 -5.71 16.26
CA PRO A 108 -0.07 -6.48 16.42
C PRO A 108 0.29 -7.96 16.64
N GLN A 109 -0.12 -8.53 17.78
CA GLN A 109 0.01 -9.98 17.96
C GLN A 109 -0.92 -10.70 16.97
N PRO A 110 -0.44 -11.71 16.24
CA PRO A 110 -1.28 -12.54 15.40
C PRO A 110 -2.29 -13.25 16.30
N ARG A 111 -3.57 -12.87 16.19
CA ARG A 111 -4.63 -13.58 16.92
C ARG A 111 -4.84 -14.92 16.22
N PRO A 112 -4.67 -16.06 16.90
CA PRO A 112 -5.04 -17.35 16.32
C PRO A 112 -6.55 -17.32 16.04
N LEU A 113 -6.91 -17.62 14.80
CA LEU A 113 -8.30 -17.74 14.40
C LEU A 113 -8.93 -18.86 15.24
N LYS A 114 -10.05 -18.57 15.91
CA LYS A 114 -10.80 -19.59 16.65
C LYS A 114 -11.26 -20.64 15.64
N PRO A 115 -10.97 -21.93 15.83
CA PRO A 115 -11.30 -22.97 14.86
C PRO A 115 -12.82 -23.04 14.65
N ILE A 116 -13.25 -22.83 13.39
CA ILE A 116 -14.65 -22.82 12.93
C ILE A 116 -15.25 -24.24 12.91
N LEU A 117 -14.42 -25.25 13.18
CA LEU A 117 -14.80 -26.67 13.18
C LEU A 117 -15.81 -27.05 14.27
N SER A 118 -15.90 -26.27 15.36
CA SER A 118 -16.90 -26.51 16.43
C SER A 118 -18.28 -25.91 16.14
N THR A 119 -18.41 -25.11 15.08
CA THR A 119 -19.68 -24.46 14.68
C THR A 119 -20.34 -25.10 13.46
N LEU A 120 -19.74 -26.13 12.86
CA LEU A 120 -20.35 -26.86 11.76
C LEU A 120 -21.37 -27.88 12.32
N PRO A 121 -22.66 -27.78 11.94
CA PRO A 121 -23.65 -28.77 12.35
C PRO A 121 -23.31 -30.15 11.78
N LEU A 122 -23.27 -31.17 12.64
CA LEU A 122 -22.99 -32.55 12.22
C LEU A 122 -24.10 -33.05 11.28
N PRO A 123 -23.76 -33.70 10.16
CA PRO A 123 -24.75 -34.29 9.27
C PRO A 123 -25.54 -35.39 10.00
N GLN A 124 -26.86 -35.26 10.04
CA GLN A 124 -27.76 -36.29 10.56
C GLN A 124 -27.65 -37.56 9.69
N SER A 125 -27.12 -38.62 10.28
CA SER A 125 -27.19 -39.97 9.70
C SER A 125 -28.66 -40.42 9.66
N ARG A 126 -29.25 -40.46 8.46
CA ARG A 126 -30.57 -41.06 8.23
C ARG A 126 -30.41 -42.59 8.32
N LYS A 127 -30.80 -43.14 9.47
CA LYS A 127 -30.95 -44.57 9.71
C LYS A 127 -32.13 -45.11 8.87
N PRO A 128 -31.99 -46.18 8.09
CA PRO A 128 -33.12 -46.78 7.38
C PRO A 128 -33.98 -47.60 8.35
N GLU A 129 -35.21 -47.15 8.55
CA GLU A 129 -36.25 -47.87 9.29
C GLU A 129 -37.06 -48.70 8.28
N VAL A 130 -36.93 -50.02 8.43
CA VAL A 130 -37.73 -51.05 7.75
C VAL A 130 -39.03 -51.25 8.54
N THR A 131 -40.08 -51.77 7.89
CA THR A 131 -41.34 -52.38 8.44
C THR A 131 -42.57 -51.49 8.16
N SER A 132 -43.69 -51.89 7.56
CA SER A 132 -44.20 -53.13 6.96
C SER A 132 -45.54 -52.82 6.28
N ILE A 133 -45.88 -53.54 5.21
CA ILE A 133 -47.21 -53.56 4.56
C ILE A 133 -48.21 -54.33 5.45
N PRO A 134 -49.51 -53.97 5.47
CA PRO A 134 -50.54 -54.93 5.06
C PRO A 134 -51.65 -54.34 4.16
N SER A 135 -52.07 -55.19 3.21
CA SER A 135 -53.22 -55.09 2.30
C SER A 135 -54.58 -55.16 3.02
N ASP A 136 -55.66 -54.58 2.46
CA ASP A 136 -56.70 -55.30 1.68
C ASP A 136 -58.01 -54.47 1.43
N HIS A 137 -58.63 -54.71 0.26
CA HIS A 137 -60.03 -54.54 -0.24
C HIS A 137 -60.97 -53.42 0.29
N GLY A 138 -61.80 -52.71 -0.52
CA GLY A 138 -62.15 -52.78 -1.94
C GLY A 138 -63.40 -51.92 -2.28
N ILE A 139 -63.51 -51.57 -3.58
CA ILE A 139 -64.69 -51.34 -4.45
C ILE A 139 -65.65 -50.15 -4.19
N ASN A 140 -65.62 -49.13 -5.08
CA ASN A 140 -66.71 -48.82 -6.04
C ASN A 140 -66.39 -47.64 -6.99
N ASP A 141 -66.74 -47.86 -8.25
CA ASP A 141 -66.51 -47.06 -9.46
C ASP A 141 -67.43 -45.83 -9.62
N ALA A 142 -66.89 -44.72 -10.15
CA ALA A 142 -67.60 -43.77 -11.00
C ALA A 142 -66.63 -42.92 -11.86
N ALA A 143 -66.36 -43.44 -13.07
CA ALA A 143 -66.08 -42.75 -14.34
C ALA A 143 -65.29 -41.40 -14.42
N LYS A 144 -64.10 -41.53 -15.02
CA LYS A 144 -63.54 -40.81 -16.20
C LYS A 144 -62.87 -39.42 -16.04
N ASN A 145 -61.53 -39.47 -16.21
CA ASN A 145 -60.65 -38.66 -17.09
C ASN A 145 -60.70 -37.12 -16.97
N ALA A 146 -59.61 -36.36 -16.81
CA ALA A 146 -58.18 -36.63 -16.96
C ALA A 146 -57.34 -35.49 -16.31
N VAL A 147 -56.29 -35.91 -15.59
CA VAL A 147 -54.93 -35.33 -15.48
C VAL A 147 -54.69 -34.08 -14.59
N GLU A 148 -54.14 -34.41 -13.40
CA GLU A 148 -53.05 -33.80 -12.58
C GLU A 148 -53.26 -32.37 -12.04
N GLU A 149 -53.49 -32.07 -10.74
CA GLU A 149 -52.99 -32.58 -9.44
C GLU A 149 -51.46 -32.39 -9.25
N SER A 150 -50.85 -31.80 -8.21
CA SER A 150 -51.24 -31.03 -7.02
C SER A 150 -49.98 -30.38 -6.42
N ARG A 151 -50.22 -29.35 -5.60
CA ARG A 151 -49.56 -29.02 -4.33
C ARG A 151 -48.06 -28.65 -4.24
N SER A 152 -47.90 -27.39 -3.84
CA SER A 152 -47.39 -26.95 -2.53
C SER A 152 -45.88 -26.99 -2.24
N ASN A 153 -45.38 -25.79 -1.95
CA ASN A 153 -44.31 -25.46 -1.01
C ASN A 153 -42.88 -25.95 -1.30
N ARG A 154 -42.09 -25.06 -1.91
CA ARG A 154 -40.76 -24.72 -1.37
C ARG A 154 -40.25 -23.33 -1.80
N SER A 155 -39.70 -22.63 -0.82
CA SER A 155 -38.70 -21.55 -0.92
C SER A 155 -39.09 -20.20 -1.51
N ARG A 156 -39.72 -19.43 -0.63
CA ARG A 156 -39.50 -17.99 -0.43
C ARG A 156 -38.01 -17.70 -0.19
N SER A 157 -37.31 -17.09 -1.15
CA SER A 157 -36.28 -16.03 -0.98
C SER A 157 -35.32 -15.94 -2.19
N GLN A 158 -35.79 -15.41 -3.32
CA GLN A 158 -34.94 -14.88 -4.41
C GLN A 158 -35.59 -13.65 -5.09
N ASP A 159 -36.05 -12.69 -4.29
CA ASP A 159 -36.64 -11.45 -4.81
C ASP A 159 -36.06 -10.22 -4.07
N LEU A 160 -34.73 -10.12 -4.10
CA LEU A 160 -33.98 -8.91 -3.74
C LEU A 160 -33.01 -8.58 -4.87
N LEU A 161 -33.59 -8.31 -6.05
CA LEU A 161 -32.94 -7.51 -7.07
C LEU A 161 -33.03 -6.05 -6.62
N LEU A 162 -31.95 -5.56 -6.00
CA LEU A 162 -31.77 -4.13 -5.79
C LEU A 162 -31.35 -3.51 -7.12
N ASP A 163 -32.32 -2.76 -7.62
CA ASP A 163 -32.25 -1.73 -8.65
C ASP A 163 -31.06 -0.79 -8.44
N SER A 164 -30.45 -0.39 -9.55
CA SER A 164 -29.38 0.59 -9.61
C SER A 164 -29.98 1.94 -9.96
N SER A 165 -29.63 3.01 -9.25
CA SER A 165 -29.40 4.32 -9.89
C SER A 165 -28.78 5.36 -8.95
N ASP A 166 -28.03 6.23 -9.61
CA ASP A 166 -27.07 7.23 -9.16
C ASP A 166 -27.66 8.49 -8.46
N THR A 167 -26.70 9.30 -7.99
CA THR A 167 -26.61 10.78 -8.08
C THR A 167 -26.94 11.69 -6.86
N ILE A 168 -25.85 12.15 -6.22
CA ILE A 168 -25.42 13.57 -5.98
C ILE A 168 -25.61 14.27 -4.60
N LEU A 169 -24.45 14.76 -4.09
CA LEU A 169 -24.14 15.88 -3.16
C LEU A 169 -24.37 15.75 -1.64
N SER A 170 -23.30 15.60 -0.85
CA SER A 170 -22.57 16.73 -0.21
C SER A 170 -21.49 16.26 0.79
N GLU A 171 -20.36 16.97 0.77
CA GLU A 171 -19.44 17.26 1.88
C GLU A 171 -18.33 16.27 2.34
N GLU A 172 -17.09 16.69 2.03
CA GLU A 172 -15.91 16.72 2.92
C GLU A 172 -15.19 15.42 3.37
N ALA A 173 -14.10 15.16 2.64
CA ALA A 173 -12.72 15.12 3.18
C ALA A 173 -12.16 13.83 3.83
N TYR A 174 -11.28 13.19 3.03
CA TYR A 174 -10.09 12.39 3.38
C TYR A 174 -10.27 11.04 4.11
N ARG A 175 -10.09 9.93 3.38
CA ARG A 175 -9.20 8.81 3.80
C ARG A 175 -8.82 7.85 2.66
N PRO A 176 -7.62 7.23 2.72
CA PRO A 176 -6.93 6.65 1.57
C PRO A 176 -7.28 5.19 1.29
N MET A 177 -7.22 4.86 -0.01
CA MET A 177 -7.36 3.53 -0.59
C MET A 177 -6.40 2.51 0.04
N ALA A 178 -6.97 1.39 0.50
CA ALA A 178 -6.22 0.19 0.84
C ALA A 178 -5.86 -0.56 -0.45
N SER A 179 -4.57 -0.74 -0.67
CA SER A 179 -3.97 -1.56 -1.73
C SER A 179 -4.35 -3.03 -1.56
N SER A 180 -5.05 -3.58 -2.55
CA SER A 180 -5.34 -5.01 -2.67
C SER A 180 -4.22 -5.69 -3.48
N ASN A 181 -3.34 -6.43 -2.78
CA ASN A 181 -2.36 -7.34 -3.40
C ASN A 181 -3.06 -8.58 -3.98
N PRO A 182 -2.90 -8.92 -5.28
CA PRO A 182 -3.38 -10.17 -5.86
C PRO A 182 -2.24 -11.21 -5.94
N SER A 183 -1.76 -11.70 -4.79
CA SER A 183 -0.74 -12.78 -4.76
C SER A 183 -1.07 -13.82 -3.69
N ALA A 184 -2.17 -14.56 -3.86
CA ALA A 184 -2.45 -15.75 -3.05
C ALA A 184 -3.55 -16.63 -3.64
N THR A 185 -3.47 -17.12 -4.88
CA THR A 185 -4.32 -18.25 -5.32
C THR A 185 -3.69 -19.01 -6.49
N LEU A 186 -2.62 -19.77 -6.23
CA LEU A 186 -2.12 -20.80 -7.14
C LEU A 186 -1.64 -22.01 -6.35
N LEU A 187 -2.54 -22.69 -5.63
CA LEU A 187 -2.31 -24.06 -5.19
C LEU A 187 -3.63 -24.86 -5.21
N PRO A 188 -3.72 -25.98 -5.94
CA PRO A 188 -4.86 -26.90 -5.90
C PRO A 188 -4.85 -27.73 -4.60
N PRO A 189 -6.01 -28.15 -4.06
CA PRO A 189 -6.05 -29.02 -2.90
C PRO A 189 -5.72 -30.46 -3.24
N SER A 190 -5.06 -31.09 -2.27
CA SER A 190 -4.45 -32.40 -2.24
C SER A 190 -5.36 -33.58 -2.63
N ILE A 191 -4.75 -34.54 -3.30
CA ILE A 191 -5.24 -35.88 -3.62
C ILE A 191 -5.35 -36.70 -2.32
N PRO A 192 -6.46 -37.41 -2.03
CA PRO A 192 -6.48 -38.39 -0.95
C PRO A 192 -5.78 -39.69 -1.40
N SER A 193 -4.64 -40.00 -0.79
CA SER A 193 -4.13 -41.37 -0.69
C SER A 193 -5.01 -42.16 0.28
N THR A 194 -5.76 -43.12 -0.25
CA THR A 194 -6.27 -44.25 0.54
C THR A 194 -5.84 -45.52 -0.16
N SER A 195 -4.83 -46.16 0.43
CA SER A 195 -4.42 -47.52 0.10
C SER A 195 -5.43 -48.48 0.71
N GLU A 196 -6.29 -49.09 -0.11
CA GLU A 196 -7.06 -50.26 0.30
C GLU A 196 -6.95 -51.37 -0.75
N THR A 197 -6.45 -52.52 -0.30
CA THR A 197 -6.32 -53.78 -1.02
C THR A 197 -7.68 -54.37 -1.45
N PRO A 198 -7.71 -55.15 -2.54
CA PRO A 198 -8.91 -55.37 -3.34
C PRO A 198 -9.76 -56.53 -2.80
N SER A 199 -11.04 -56.27 -2.54
CA SER A 199 -12.06 -57.31 -2.41
C SER A 199 -12.97 -57.30 -3.64
N LYS A 200 -12.80 -58.37 -4.41
CA LYS A 200 -13.46 -58.78 -5.64
C LYS A 200 -14.99 -58.90 -5.49
N VAL A 201 -15.81 -58.06 -6.14
CA VAL A 201 -17.14 -58.45 -6.68
C VAL A 201 -17.54 -57.51 -7.85
N SER A 202 -17.86 -58.15 -8.98
CA SER A 202 -18.60 -57.68 -10.17
C SER A 202 -19.54 -56.47 -9.99
N ALA A 203 -19.21 -55.32 -10.60
CA ALA A 203 -20.15 -54.27 -11.03
C ALA A 203 -19.47 -53.25 -11.99
N GLN A 204 -19.15 -53.65 -13.23
CA GLN A 204 -18.74 -52.73 -14.29
C GLN A 204 -19.96 -52.44 -15.18
N PRO A 205 -20.81 -51.46 -14.80
CA PRO A 205 -20.93 -50.22 -15.59
C PRO A 205 -21.08 -48.92 -14.76
N ALA A 206 -21.56 -49.01 -13.52
CA ALA A 206 -21.95 -47.84 -12.71
C ALA A 206 -20.78 -46.96 -12.24
N PHE A 207 -19.57 -47.52 -12.12
CA PHE A 207 -18.38 -46.75 -11.72
C PHE A 207 -17.82 -45.88 -12.86
N LEU A 208 -18.01 -46.31 -14.11
CA LEU A 208 -17.67 -45.52 -15.30
C LEU A 208 -18.64 -44.34 -15.44
N ASP A 209 -19.93 -44.58 -15.18
CA ASP A 209 -20.96 -43.53 -15.18
C ASP A 209 -20.72 -42.48 -14.09
N ALA A 210 -20.33 -42.91 -12.88
CA ALA A 210 -19.99 -42.01 -11.78
C ALA A 210 -18.74 -41.16 -12.09
N SER A 211 -17.74 -41.74 -12.76
CA SER A 211 -16.54 -41.03 -13.19
C SER A 211 -16.84 -40.01 -14.30
N HIS A 212 -17.70 -40.38 -15.25
CA HIS A 212 -18.16 -39.49 -16.31
C HIS A 212 -19.01 -38.33 -15.76
N ALA A 213 -19.85 -38.59 -14.75
CA ALA A 213 -20.61 -37.56 -14.04
C ALA A 213 -19.69 -36.57 -13.30
N LEU A 214 -18.62 -37.05 -12.66
CA LEU A 214 -17.61 -36.18 -12.03
C LEU A 214 -16.86 -35.33 -13.04
N GLN A 215 -16.46 -35.91 -14.17
CA GLN A 215 -15.78 -35.16 -15.25
C GLN A 215 -16.69 -34.09 -15.85
N THR A 216 -17.98 -34.39 -16.00
CA THR A 216 -18.97 -33.42 -16.48
C THR A 216 -19.14 -32.28 -15.47
N GLY A 217 -19.22 -32.58 -14.17
CA GLY A 217 -19.32 -31.57 -13.11
C GLY A 217 -18.09 -30.66 -12.99
N LEU A 218 -16.88 -31.21 -13.15
CA LEU A 218 -15.65 -30.42 -13.19
C LEU A 218 -15.58 -29.52 -14.43
N SER A 219 -16.04 -30.02 -15.58
CA SER A 219 -16.09 -29.23 -16.81
C SER A 219 -17.06 -28.06 -16.68
N ASP A 220 -18.21 -28.28 -16.03
CA ASP A 220 -19.21 -27.24 -15.79
C ASP A 220 -18.69 -26.17 -14.80
N GLN A 221 -17.99 -26.60 -13.75
CA GLN A 221 -17.33 -25.67 -12.82
C GLN A 221 -16.22 -24.85 -13.52
N LEU A 222 -15.45 -25.47 -14.41
CA LEU A 222 -14.40 -24.79 -15.17
C LEU A 222 -15.00 -23.78 -16.14
N LEU A 223 -16.12 -24.12 -16.79
CA LEU A 223 -16.85 -23.21 -17.67
C LEU A 223 -17.36 -21.97 -16.91
N LEU A 224 -17.96 -22.16 -15.72
CA LEU A 224 -18.39 -21.06 -14.86
C LEU A 224 -17.20 -20.19 -14.42
N MET A 225 -16.07 -20.81 -14.07
CA MET A 225 -14.86 -20.09 -13.69
C MET A 225 -14.28 -19.30 -14.88
N ALA A 226 -14.27 -19.88 -16.08
CA ALA A 226 -13.81 -19.21 -17.30
C ALA A 226 -14.72 -18.02 -17.66
N GLN A 227 -16.04 -18.15 -17.49
CA GLN A 227 -16.97 -17.04 -17.65
C GLN A 227 -16.74 -15.93 -16.63
N GLN A 228 -16.46 -16.28 -15.38
CA GLN A 228 -16.11 -15.30 -14.35
C GLN A 228 -14.78 -14.60 -14.66
N LEU A 229 -13.77 -15.35 -15.07
CA LEU A 229 -12.47 -14.80 -15.45
C LEU A 229 -12.60 -13.86 -16.65
N LYS A 230 -13.45 -14.20 -17.64
CA LYS A 230 -13.77 -13.35 -18.78
C LYS A 230 -14.44 -12.05 -18.34
N ARG A 231 -15.41 -12.10 -17.44
CA ARG A 231 -16.05 -10.88 -16.88
C ARG A 231 -15.04 -10.03 -16.11
N ASN A 232 -14.20 -10.65 -15.29
CA ASN A 232 -13.11 -9.96 -14.58
C ASN A 232 -12.14 -9.29 -15.56
N ALA A 233 -11.75 -9.98 -16.64
CA ALA A 233 -10.86 -9.43 -17.66
C ALA A 233 -11.48 -8.24 -18.42
N GLN A 234 -12.77 -8.32 -18.78
CA GLN A 234 -13.49 -7.21 -19.41
C GLN A 234 -13.58 -6.00 -18.46
N HIS A 235 -13.85 -6.25 -17.17
CA HIS A 235 -13.86 -5.20 -16.16
C HIS A 235 -12.48 -4.56 -16.00
N PHE A 236 -11.41 -5.36 -15.93
CA PHE A 236 -10.04 -4.85 -15.85
C PHE A 236 -9.63 -4.05 -17.09
N SER A 237 -10.05 -4.46 -18.30
CA SER A 237 -9.81 -3.67 -19.52
C SER A 237 -10.51 -2.31 -19.47
N GLY A 238 -11.73 -2.25 -18.93
CA GLY A 238 -12.46 -1.00 -18.74
C GLY A 238 -11.82 -0.08 -17.70
N SER A 239 -11.33 -0.65 -16.59
CA SER A 239 -10.59 0.10 -15.57
C SER A 239 -9.25 0.61 -16.10
N LEU A 240 -8.50 -0.19 -16.86
CA LEU A 240 -7.23 0.22 -17.47
C LEU A 240 -7.40 1.40 -18.43
N ALA A 241 -8.47 1.42 -19.23
CA ALA A 241 -8.75 2.55 -20.12
C ALA A 241 -9.05 3.84 -19.34
N LYS A 242 -9.76 3.74 -18.21
CA LYS A 242 -10.00 4.88 -17.31
C LYS A 242 -8.72 5.34 -16.65
N ASP A 243 -7.90 4.40 -16.16
CA ASP A 243 -6.63 4.70 -15.50
C ASP A 243 -5.64 5.36 -16.47
N GLN A 244 -5.65 4.97 -17.75
CA GLN A 244 -4.87 5.63 -18.78
C GLN A 244 -5.29 7.11 -18.97
N GLY A 245 -6.59 7.41 -18.94
CA GLY A 245 -7.08 8.78 -19.01
C GLY A 245 -6.64 9.61 -17.81
N VAL A 246 -6.76 9.06 -16.59
CA VAL A 246 -6.31 9.72 -15.36
C VAL A 246 -4.79 9.95 -15.37
N LEU A 247 -4.01 9.00 -15.88
CA LEU A 247 -2.56 9.15 -16.01
C LEU A 247 -2.19 10.26 -16.99
N GLN A 248 -2.90 10.39 -18.11
CA GLN A 248 -2.66 11.46 -19.08
C GLN A 248 -3.01 12.84 -18.49
N GLU A 249 -4.15 12.96 -17.81
CA GLU A 249 -4.55 14.19 -17.12
C GLU A 249 -3.55 14.55 -16.00
N THR A 250 -3.09 13.56 -15.25
CA THR A 250 -2.08 13.76 -14.21
C THR A 250 -0.75 14.19 -14.82
N GLY A 251 -0.36 13.62 -15.95
CA GLY A 251 0.83 14.01 -16.70
C GLY A 251 0.78 15.46 -17.14
N GLU A 252 -0.35 15.89 -17.72
CA GLU A 252 -0.57 17.27 -18.15
C GLU A 252 -0.51 18.25 -16.96
N LYS A 253 -1.17 17.91 -15.84
CA LYS A 253 -1.12 18.72 -14.61
C LYS A 253 0.28 18.81 -14.01
N ILE A 254 1.06 17.73 -14.07
CA ILE A 254 2.46 17.73 -13.61
C ILE A 254 3.30 18.63 -14.50
N GLU A 255 3.11 18.58 -15.82
CA GLU A 255 3.85 19.41 -16.76
C GLU A 255 3.50 20.90 -16.62
N GLU A 256 2.22 21.24 -16.44
CA GLU A 256 1.79 22.61 -16.13
C GLU A 256 2.38 23.09 -14.79
N ASN A 257 2.33 22.26 -13.75
CA ASN A 257 2.90 22.60 -12.44
C ASN A 257 4.43 22.76 -12.50
N PHE A 258 5.10 21.91 -13.26
CA PHE A 258 6.54 22.03 -13.48
C PHE A 258 6.89 23.32 -14.23
N GLY A 259 6.12 23.67 -15.26
CA GLY A 259 6.28 24.91 -16.02
C GLY A 259 6.11 26.15 -15.15
N THR A 260 5.07 26.18 -14.30
CA THR A 260 4.86 27.28 -13.34
C THR A 260 5.98 27.37 -12.31
N MET A 261 6.42 26.24 -11.72
CA MET A 261 7.54 26.22 -10.79
C MET A 261 8.84 26.71 -11.45
N GLN A 262 9.11 26.33 -12.69
CA GLN A 262 10.33 26.74 -13.40
C GLN A 262 10.30 28.25 -13.70
N LYS A 263 9.15 28.78 -14.12
CA LYS A 263 8.97 30.23 -14.36
C LYS A 263 9.13 31.04 -13.07
N GLU A 264 8.57 30.56 -11.97
CA GLU A 264 8.75 31.19 -10.65
C GLU A 264 10.19 31.11 -10.17
N ARG A 265 10.89 30.00 -10.37
CA ARG A 265 12.32 29.87 -10.06
C ARG A 265 13.17 30.88 -10.82
N VAL A 266 12.89 31.09 -12.11
CA VAL A 266 13.61 32.10 -12.92
C VAL A 266 13.32 33.50 -12.39
N ARG A 267 12.06 33.82 -12.06
CA ARG A 267 11.68 35.12 -11.50
C ARG A 267 12.30 35.37 -10.14
N LEU A 268 12.30 34.37 -9.24
CA LEU A 268 12.94 34.45 -7.94
C LEU A 268 14.46 34.59 -8.06
N ARG A 269 15.08 33.91 -9.02
CA ARG A 269 16.51 34.05 -9.29
C ARG A 269 16.87 35.46 -9.77
N ASP A 270 16.07 36.03 -10.66
CA ASP A 270 16.26 37.40 -11.16
C ASP A 270 16.10 38.43 -10.03
N HIS A 271 15.07 38.27 -9.20
CA HIS A 271 14.84 39.13 -8.04
C HIS A 271 15.93 38.98 -6.95
N SER A 272 16.45 37.77 -6.77
CA SER A 272 17.55 37.47 -5.83
C SER A 272 18.89 38.06 -6.31
N GLY A 273 19.17 37.99 -7.62
CA GLY A 273 20.34 38.61 -8.23
C GLY A 273 20.35 40.14 -8.07
N LYS A 274 19.19 40.77 -8.24
CA LYS A 274 19.03 42.23 -8.11
C LYS A 274 19.26 42.73 -6.67
N SER A 275 18.77 41.99 -5.67
CA SER A 275 18.98 42.33 -4.25
C SER A 275 20.44 42.17 -3.82
N ARG A 276 21.14 41.15 -4.33
CA ARG A 276 22.57 40.96 -4.04
C ARG A 276 23.46 41.99 -4.74
N GLY A 277 23.07 42.46 -5.93
CA GLY A 277 23.81 43.47 -6.68
C GLY A 277 23.89 44.83 -5.98
N THR A 278 22.80 45.30 -5.37
CA THR A 278 22.80 46.56 -4.61
C THR A 278 23.68 46.49 -3.38
N THR A 279 23.69 45.35 -2.67
CA THR A 279 24.55 45.16 -1.50
C THR A 279 26.02 45.13 -1.89
N TRP A 280 26.37 44.53 -3.03
CA TRP A 280 27.75 44.58 -3.54
C TRP A 280 28.16 46.01 -3.89
N LEU A 281 27.33 46.79 -4.58
CA LEU A 281 27.66 48.19 -4.88
C LEU A 281 27.88 49.03 -3.61
N VAL A 282 27.07 48.84 -2.58
CA VAL A 282 27.26 49.52 -1.28
C VAL A 282 28.57 49.09 -0.62
N MET A 283 28.89 47.79 -0.62
CA MET A 283 30.17 47.29 -0.10
C MET A 283 31.37 47.86 -0.86
N LEU A 284 31.28 47.96 -2.19
CA LEU A 284 32.33 48.57 -3.01
C LEU A 284 32.54 50.05 -2.64
N SER A 285 31.44 50.80 -2.46
CA SER A 285 31.50 52.19 -2.03
C SER A 285 32.21 52.36 -0.69
N ILE A 286 31.95 51.48 0.28
CA ILE A 286 32.60 51.50 1.59
C ILE A 286 34.10 51.24 1.45
N VAL A 287 34.50 50.24 0.65
CA VAL A 287 35.91 49.91 0.41
C VAL A 287 36.67 51.07 -0.22
N VAL A 288 36.07 51.80 -1.16
CA VAL A 288 36.71 52.98 -1.78
C VAL A 288 36.97 54.07 -0.75
N VAL A 289 36.02 54.33 0.15
CA VAL A 289 36.21 55.31 1.23
C VAL A 289 37.36 54.89 2.15
N PHE A 290 37.42 53.62 2.56
CA PHE A 290 38.54 53.11 3.35
C PHE A 290 39.88 53.23 2.61
N ALA A 291 39.94 52.88 1.33
CA ALA A 291 41.15 52.99 0.53
C ALA A 291 41.64 54.45 0.45
N SER A 292 40.73 55.42 0.26
CA SER A 292 41.07 56.85 0.27
C SER A 292 41.60 57.32 1.63
N PHE A 293 41.02 56.82 2.73
CA PHE A 293 41.45 57.12 4.08
C PHE A 293 42.86 56.58 4.36
N PHE A 294 43.12 55.32 3.98
CA PHE A 294 44.44 54.72 4.11
C PHE A 294 45.48 55.43 3.24
N LEU A 295 45.14 55.82 2.02
CA LEU A 295 46.02 56.62 1.16
C LEU A 295 46.39 57.96 1.81
N MET A 296 45.41 58.69 2.34
CA MET A 296 45.67 59.96 3.03
C MET A 296 46.51 59.77 4.29
N PHE A 297 46.23 58.74 5.09
CA PHE A 297 47.04 58.39 6.25
C PHE A 297 48.48 58.05 5.84
N PHE A 298 48.66 57.29 4.75
CA PHE A 298 49.96 56.92 4.24
C PHE A 298 50.74 58.15 3.76
N VAL A 299 50.10 59.11 3.09
CA VAL A 299 50.73 60.37 2.67
C VAL A 299 51.23 61.18 3.87
N ILE A 300 50.41 61.32 4.92
CA ILE A 300 50.81 62.02 6.16
C ILE A 300 51.94 61.30 6.89
N ARG A 301 51.99 59.97 6.81
CA ARG A 301 53.05 59.17 7.46
C ARG A 301 54.35 59.14 6.65
N LEU A 302 54.26 59.28 5.34
CA LEU A 302 55.39 59.22 4.40
C LEU A 302 56.04 60.59 4.17
N THR A 303 55.24 61.66 4.29
CA THR A 303 55.69 63.06 4.26
C THR A 303 56.20 63.47 5.63
#